data_AF-A0A7S3TI08-F1
#
_entry.id   AF-A0A7S3TI08-F1
#
_cell.length_a   1.000
_cell.length_b   1.000
_cell.length_c   1.000
_cell.angle_alpha   90.00
_cell.angle_beta   90.00
_cell.angle_gamma   90.00
#
_symmetry.space_group_name_H-M   'P 1'
#
loop_
_entity.id
_entity.type
_entity.pdbx_description
1 polymer ?
#
loop_
_entity_poly.entity_id
_entity_poly.type
_entity_poly.pdbx_seq_one_letter_code
_entity_poly.pdbx_strand_id
1 'polypeptide(L)'
;NLFKMKNRTMLAVGGVTVAVVAAAVIVGISVSGSSDADSTDDFNQFCATYGISYDSQSEYNFRQNQYEMMTTEITKINQDSSNTFTAAHNPYSVMTSEEYKQMLGFKPDTTQQAQAPVQQ
;
A
#
# COMPACT_ATOMS: atom_id res chain seq x y z
N ASN A 1 -21.90 -40.33 -28.27
CA ASN A 1 -21.83 -39.37 -29.38
C ASN A 1 -22.98 -38.37 -29.26
N LEU A 2 -22.86 -37.41 -28.35
CA LEU A 2 -22.26 -36.09 -28.58
C LEU A 2 -23.36 -35.09 -28.99
N PHE A 3 -24.10 -34.61 -27.99
CA PHE A 3 -24.85 -33.35 -28.06
C PHE A 3 -23.87 -32.25 -28.47
N LYS A 4 -23.82 -31.93 -29.76
CA LYS A 4 -23.22 -30.70 -30.30
C LYS A 4 -24.32 -29.92 -30.97
N MET A 5 -25.18 -29.31 -30.16
CA MET A 5 -26.08 -28.27 -30.62
C MET A 5 -25.23 -27.03 -30.89
N LYS A 6 -24.95 -26.82 -32.17
CA LYS A 6 -24.27 -25.67 -32.74
C LYS A 6 -25.26 -24.50 -32.66
N ASN A 7 -25.08 -23.62 -31.67
CA ASN A 7 -25.89 -22.42 -31.49
C ASN A 7 -25.86 -21.59 -32.78
N ARG A 8 -27.03 -21.42 -33.40
CA ARG A 8 -27.22 -20.67 -34.63
C ARG A 8 -27.22 -19.18 -34.29
N THR A 9 -26.14 -18.51 -34.66
CA THR A 9 -25.98 -17.06 -34.63
C THR A 9 -27.06 -16.42 -35.51
N MET A 10 -28.01 -15.74 -34.87
CA MET A 10 -28.99 -14.87 -35.52
C MET A 10 -28.28 -13.54 -35.82
N LEU A 11 -27.93 -13.31 -37.08
CA LEU A 11 -27.32 -12.08 -37.57
C LEU A 11 -28.44 -11.19 -38.14
N ALA A 12 -28.92 -10.24 -37.33
CA ALA A 12 -29.79 -9.15 -37.75
C ALA A 12 -28.95 -7.86 -37.87
N VAL A 13 -28.81 -7.40 -39.13
CA VAL A 13 -28.59 -6.02 -39.61
C VAL A 13 -27.65 -5.13 -38.77
N GLY A 14 -26.40 -4.88 -39.12
CA GLY A 14 -25.63 -5.29 -40.28
C GLY A 14 -24.15 -4.96 -40.07
N GLY A 15 -23.28 -5.92 -40.38
CA GLY A 15 -21.85 -5.69 -40.60
C GLY A 15 -20.98 -5.46 -39.37
N VAL A 16 -20.87 -6.43 -38.46
CA VAL A 16 -19.71 -6.47 -37.52
C VAL A 16 -18.55 -7.14 -38.25
N THR A 17 -17.74 -6.38 -38.99
CA THR A 17 -16.43 -6.83 -39.44
C THR A 17 -15.43 -6.68 -38.29
N VAL A 18 -15.20 -7.76 -37.54
CA VAL A 18 -14.03 -7.82 -36.65
C VAL A 18 -12.80 -8.06 -37.54
N ALA A 19 -12.17 -6.97 -37.95
CA ALA A 19 -10.80 -6.97 -38.44
C ALA A 19 -10.09 -5.81 -37.75
N VAL A 20 -9.77 -5.97 -36.47
CA VAL A 20 -8.76 -5.14 -35.82
C VAL A 20 -7.51 -6.00 -35.70
N VAL A 21 -6.84 -6.20 -36.83
CA VAL A 21 -5.39 -6.43 -36.81
C VAL A 21 -4.77 -5.06 -36.55
N ALA A 22 -4.76 -4.66 -35.29
CA ALA A 22 -3.89 -3.61 -34.82
C ALA A 22 -3.08 -4.22 -33.69
N ALA A 23 -1.88 -4.69 -34.02
CA ALA A 23 -0.80 -4.75 -33.06
C ALA A 23 -0.44 -3.31 -32.67
N ALA A 24 -1.34 -2.64 -31.96
CA ALA A 24 -0.95 -1.50 -31.15
C ALA A 24 -0.28 -2.13 -29.93
N VAL A 25 1.05 -2.19 -29.96
CA VAL A 25 1.83 -2.21 -28.73
C VAL A 25 1.45 -0.93 -28.02
N ILE A 26 0.38 -1.00 -27.23
CA ILE A 26 0.09 -0.01 -26.22
C ILE A 26 1.23 -0.22 -25.23
N VAL A 27 2.29 0.56 -25.39
CA VAL A 27 3.13 0.91 -24.25
C VAL A 27 2.14 1.54 -23.29
N GLY A 28 1.70 0.73 -22.31
CA GLY A 28 0.88 1.19 -21.23
C GLY A 28 1.68 2.24 -20.49
N ILE A 29 1.55 3.49 -20.91
CA ILE A 29 1.65 4.61 -19.98
C ILE A 29 0.47 4.39 -19.05
N SER A 30 0.73 3.68 -17.94
CA SER A 30 -0.09 3.80 -16.75
C SER A 30 -0.14 5.30 -16.47
N VAL A 31 -1.25 5.95 -16.79
CA VAL A 31 -1.52 7.25 -16.19
C VAL A 31 -1.79 6.92 -14.73
N SER A 32 -0.74 7.04 -13.91
CA SER A 32 -0.88 7.04 -12.48
C SER A 32 -1.69 8.30 -12.17
N GLY A 33 -3.01 8.16 -12.13
CA GLY A 33 -3.88 9.21 -11.64
C GLY A 33 -3.33 9.61 -10.28
N SER A 34 -2.92 10.87 -10.17
CA SER A 34 -2.41 11.48 -8.94
C SER A 34 -3.45 11.31 -7.84
N SER A 35 -3.26 10.28 -7.01
CA SER A 35 -4.12 9.82 -5.94
C SER A 35 -3.88 10.59 -4.64
N ASP A 36 -3.48 11.87 -4.72
CA ASP A 36 -3.20 12.69 -3.55
C ASP A 36 -4.48 13.03 -2.76
N ALA A 37 -5.61 13.14 -3.47
CA ALA A 37 -6.92 13.32 -2.86
C ALA A 37 -7.35 12.07 -2.07
N ASP A 38 -7.20 10.88 -2.67
CA ASP A 38 -7.58 9.62 -2.03
C ASP A 38 -6.70 9.33 -0.80
N SER A 39 -5.38 9.54 -0.88
CA SER A 39 -4.47 9.37 0.26
C SER A 39 -4.79 10.30 1.44
N THR A 40 -5.27 11.52 1.15
CA THR A 40 -5.65 12.48 2.18
C THR A 40 -6.97 12.11 2.84
N ASP A 41 -7.94 11.65 2.07
CA ASP A 41 -9.24 11.20 2.59
C ASP A 41 -9.09 9.93 3.45
N ASP A 42 -8.25 8.98 3.02
CA ASP A 42 -7.94 7.78 3.79
C ASP A 42 -7.26 8.11 5.12
N PHE A 43 -6.31 9.06 5.11
CA PHE A 43 -5.64 9.50 6.34
C PHE A 43 -6.59 10.22 7.30
N ASN A 44 -7.52 11.03 6.78
CA ASN A 44 -8.56 11.67 7.58
C ASN A 44 -9.48 10.64 8.24
N GLN A 45 -9.89 9.60 7.50
CA GLN A 45 -10.69 8.50 8.05
C GLN A 45 -9.92 7.72 9.13
N PHE A 46 -8.62 7.49 8.94
CA PHE A 46 -7.75 6.90 9.94
C PHE A 46 -7.71 7.75 11.22
N CYS A 47 -7.51 9.07 11.09
CA CYS A 47 -7.49 9.99 12.22
C CYS A 47 -8.82 9.98 12.97
N ALA A 48 -9.95 10.00 12.26
CA ALA A 48 -11.28 9.89 12.86
C ALA A 48 -11.49 8.56 13.60
N THR A 49 -10.99 7.45 13.05
CA THR A 49 -11.13 6.11 13.63
C THR A 49 -10.40 5.98 14.97
N TYR A 50 -9.22 6.60 15.09
CA TYR A 50 -8.39 6.53 16.30
C TYR A 50 -8.47 7.77 17.18
N GLY A 51 -9.31 8.75 16.83
CA GLY A 51 -9.46 10.01 17.58
C GLY A 51 -8.19 10.86 17.62
N ILE A 52 -7.40 10.82 16.55
CA ILE A 52 -6.14 11.55 16.44
C ILE A 52 -6.40 12.92 15.82
N SER A 53 -5.86 13.97 16.43
CA SER A 53 -5.89 15.34 15.91
C SER A 53 -4.51 15.98 16.06
N TYR A 54 -4.12 16.80 15.08
CA TYR A 54 -2.85 17.51 15.10
C TYR A 54 -3.08 19.01 15.13
N ASP A 55 -2.29 19.71 15.95
CA ASP A 55 -2.46 21.15 16.17
C ASP A 55 -1.77 22.00 15.09
N SER A 56 -0.82 21.43 14.35
CA SER A 56 -0.07 22.13 13.32
C SER A 56 -0.13 21.42 11.97
N GLN A 57 -0.22 22.22 10.89
CA GLN A 57 -0.22 21.69 9.53
C GLN A 57 1.08 20.96 9.20
N SER A 58 2.21 21.43 9.74
CA SER A 58 3.51 20.78 9.53
C SER A 58 3.52 19.38 10.12
N GLU A 59 2.96 19.20 11.31
CA GLU A 59 2.85 17.88 11.93
C GLU A 59 1.86 17.00 11.19
N TYR A 60 0.70 17.52 10.79
CA TYR A 60 -0.25 16.79 9.96
C TYR A 60 0.42 16.23 8.70
N ASN A 61 1.14 17.06 7.95
CA ASN A 61 1.81 16.66 6.72
C ASN A 61 2.90 15.61 6.99
N PHE A 62 3.65 15.76 8.07
CA PHE A 62 4.67 14.79 8.49
C PHE A 62 4.03 13.42 8.79
N ARG A 63 2.93 13.42 9.56
CA ARG A 63 2.22 12.20 9.95
C ARG A 63 1.49 11.53 8.79
N GLN A 64 0.99 12.33 7.85
CA GLN A 64 0.45 11.84 6.58
C GLN A 64 1.53 11.13 5.77
N ASN A 65 2.72 11.70 5.64
CA ASN A 65 3.81 11.04 4.93
C ASN A 65 4.23 9.72 5.59
N GLN A 66 4.28 9.67 6.93
CA GLN A 66 4.50 8.42 7.66
C GLN A 66 3.42 7.38 7.37
N TYR A 67 2.15 7.81 7.31
CA TYR A 67 1.02 6.95 6.98
C TYR A 67 1.14 6.35 5.57
N GLU A 68 1.52 7.15 4.57
CA GLU A 68 1.74 6.68 3.18
C GLU A 68 2.88 5.66 3.08
N MET A 69 3.99 5.91 3.80
CA MET A 69 5.10 4.96 3.88
C MET A 69 4.64 3.62 4.46
N MET A 70 3.84 3.65 5.53
CA MET A 70 3.30 2.45 6.15
C MET A 70 2.27 1.75 5.24
N THR A 71 1.45 2.50 4.53
CA THR A 71 0.47 1.97 3.54
C THR A 71 1.18 1.16 2.48
N THR A 72 2.29 1.71 1.96
CA THR A 72 3.14 1.05 0.98
C THR A 72 3.74 -0.25 1.54
N GLU A 73 4.21 -0.23 2.79
CA GLU A 73 4.80 -1.41 3.43
C GLU A 73 3.77 -2.50 3.71
N ILE A 74 2.60 -2.14 4.24
CA ILE A 74 1.46 -3.05 4.43
C ILE A 74 1.07 -3.69 3.10
N THR A 75 1.00 -2.90 2.04
CA THR A 75 0.67 -3.39 0.70
C THR A 75 1.69 -4.43 0.23
N LYS A 76 2.99 -4.18 0.41
CA LYS A 76 4.04 -5.15 0.07
C LYS A 76 3.91 -6.43 0.88
N ILE A 77 3.71 -6.33 2.20
CA ILE A 77 3.56 -7.49 3.09
C ILE A 77 2.37 -8.35 2.65
N ASN A 78 1.24 -7.71 2.32
CA ASN A 78 0.02 -8.41 1.91
C ASN A 78 0.07 -8.94 0.47
N GLN A 79 0.89 -8.36 -0.40
CA GLN A 79 1.14 -8.87 -1.75
C GLN A 79 2.08 -10.08 -1.75
N ASP A 80 2.92 -10.22 -0.73
CA ASP A 80 3.83 -11.35 -0.60
C ASP A 80 3.08 -12.61 -0.13
N SER A 81 2.88 -13.53 -1.07
CA SER A 81 2.22 -14.83 -0.84
C SER A 81 2.96 -15.76 0.13
N SER A 82 4.20 -15.44 0.52
CA SER A 82 4.94 -16.21 1.52
C SER A 82 4.51 -15.89 2.96
N ASN A 83 3.87 -14.74 3.18
CA ASN A 83 3.37 -14.35 4.50
C ASN A 83 2.08 -15.11 4.84
N THR A 84 2.01 -15.64 6.06
CA THR A 84 0.82 -16.33 6.60
C THR A 84 -0.12 -15.41 7.36
N PHE A 85 0.20 -14.10 7.40
CA PHE A 85 -0.53 -13.08 8.12
C PHE A 85 -0.85 -11.90 7.20
N THR A 86 -1.83 -11.11 7.60
CA THR A 86 -2.23 -9.86 6.92
C THR A 86 -1.91 -8.68 7.82
N ALA A 87 -1.23 -7.68 7.28
CA ALA A 87 -0.97 -6.42 7.94
C ALA A 87 -2.10 -5.41 7.65
N ALA A 88 -2.39 -4.54 8.61
CA ALA A 88 -3.38 -3.48 8.50
C ALA A 88 -2.92 -2.27 9.31
N HIS A 89 -3.49 -1.10 9.01
CA HIS A 89 -3.20 0.13 9.74
C HIS A 89 -3.64 0.05 11.20
N ASN A 90 -2.79 0.57 12.07
CA ASN A 90 -2.98 0.67 13.52
C ASN A 90 -2.60 2.10 13.97
N PRO A 91 -2.91 2.51 15.22
CA PRO A 91 -2.56 3.86 15.72
C PRO A 91 -1.08 4.21 15.60
N TYR A 92 -0.21 3.19 15.55
CA TYR A 92 1.24 3.34 15.47
C TYR A 92 1.76 3.53 14.04
N SER A 93 0.89 3.43 13.03
CA SER A 93 1.27 3.58 11.61
C SER A 93 1.78 4.98 11.25
N VAL A 94 1.52 5.97 12.11
CA VAL A 94 1.99 7.36 11.97
C VAL A 94 3.22 7.68 12.82
N MET A 95 3.68 6.71 13.62
CA MET A 95 4.85 6.89 14.48
C MET A 95 6.13 6.54 13.71
N THR A 96 7.19 7.27 14.00
CA THR A 96 8.54 6.87 13.63
C THR A 96 8.99 5.68 14.48
N SER A 97 9.99 4.95 13.98
CA SER A 97 10.60 3.85 14.74
C SER A 97 11.21 4.31 16.07
N GLU A 98 11.74 5.53 16.11
CA GLU A 98 12.31 6.13 17.30
C GLU A 98 11.25 6.48 18.34
N GLU A 99 10.15 7.12 17.92
CA GLU A 99 9.00 7.41 18.79
C GLU A 99 8.39 6.13 19.35
N TYR A 100 8.18 5.12 18.49
CA TYR A 100 7.67 3.83 18.93
C TYR A 100 8.61 3.15 19.92
N LYS A 101 9.93 3.21 19.68
CA LYS A 101 10.94 2.62 20.57
C LYS A 101 10.96 3.25 21.95
N GLN A 102 10.74 4.56 22.05
CA GLN A 102 10.65 5.25 23.34
C GLN A 102 9.49 4.73 24.20
N MET A 103 8.42 4.22 23.59
CA MET A 103 7.29 3.62 24.30
C MET A 103 7.56 2.21 24.82
N LEU A 104 8.50 1.46 24.23
CA LEU A 104 8.69 0.03 24.50
C LEU A 104 9.31 -0.29 25.87
N GLY A 105 9.69 0.72 26.67
CA GLY A 105 10.19 0.55 28.04
C GLY A 105 11.49 -0.28 28.15
N PHE A 106 12.03 -0.77 27.04
CA PHE A 106 13.23 -1.59 26.98
C PHE A 106 14.45 -0.75 27.37
N LYS A 107 15.08 -1.13 28.48
CA LYS A 107 16.34 -0.56 28.94
C LYS A 107 17.45 -1.56 28.64
N PRO A 108 18.38 -1.26 27.71
CA PRO A 108 19.52 -2.14 27.50
C PRO A 108 20.38 -2.15 28.77
N ASP A 109 20.71 -3.35 29.28
CA ASP A 109 21.71 -3.49 30.33
C ASP A 109 23.04 -2.95 29.80
N THR A 110 23.47 -1.82 30.35
CA THR A 110 24.67 -1.09 29.90
C THR A 110 25.97 -1.87 30.18
N THR A 111 25.88 -3.02 30.86
CA THR A 111 27.00 -3.84 31.30
C THR A 111 27.75 -4.54 30.15
N GLN A 112 27.23 -4.58 28.91
CA GLN A 112 27.87 -5.29 27.79
C GLN A 112 28.50 -4.41 26.68
N GLN A 113 28.51 -3.08 26.81
CA GLN A 113 29.11 -2.19 25.79
C GLN A 113 30.50 -1.63 26.16
N ALA A 114 31.09 -2.05 27.28
CA ALA A 114 32.38 -1.53 27.77
C ALA A 114 33.62 -2.39 27.39
N GLN A 115 33.51 -3.34 26.47
CA GLN A 115 34.66 -4.15 26.05
C GLN A 115 34.67 -4.38 24.53
N ALA A 116 35.23 -3.42 23.80
CA ALA A 116 35.98 -3.72 22.58
C ALA A 116 37.41 -3.18 22.81
N PRO A 117 38.42 -4.03 23.02
CA PRO A 117 39.79 -3.56 23.09
C PRO A 117 40.21 -2.99 21.74
N VAL A 118 40.72 -1.76 21.78
CA VAL A 118 41.43 -1.09 20.69
C VAL A 118 42.59 -1.99 20.28
N GLN A 119 42.55 -2.56 19.07
CA GLN A 119 43.73 -3.21 18.50
C GLN A 119 44.55 -2.15 17.76
N GLN A 120 45.74 -1.89 18.29
CA GLN A 120 46.81 -1.12 17.63
C GLN A 120 47.51 -1.97 16.58
#